data_AF-A0ABD3NHT0-F1
#
_entry.id   AF-A0ABD3NHT0-F1
#
_cell.length_a   1.000
_cell.length_b   1.000
_cell.length_c   1.000
_cell.angle_alpha   90.00
_cell.angle_beta   90.00
_cell.angle_gamma   90.00
#
_symmetry.space_group_name_H-M   'P 1'
#
loop_
_entity.id
_entity.type
_entity.pdbx_description
1 polymer ?
#
loop_
_entity_poly.entity_id
_entity_poly.type
_entity_poly.pdbx_seq_one_letter_code
_entity_poly.pdbx_strand_id
1 'polypeptide(L)'
;MPTAATTVPKLATWATCEDGTRWPVRPRCLADGIFPEGQNLTFLTSDSLKFKIIRFRFQFQKRVRPAHWWADNEWKERTPWVQMIIFDLSKRETHHPNANFMSLCRRLRSFTKVHVNKERISPGRLENCQLLIVASPQTQFEAEEIGFIKYYIDGGGSLAIFTSEGGLQSPESNLNELTRDYGIIIDSTTVVRAAYHKYMHPKQASMILLDFRKSALIQNGIVQPEIGLEKITPLTNANRRRQQQQNTTQDAGIDPSMSLSFVYPNGTTLSVQSPAYTLLTSGSTSYPVDCPIAAAWESTNVGDKQGRILVLGSSNIFADDWMDKEENSQLCDVLLRYLLGQNVSFDPSMGRSDFEMKECVPDISSLSALVKPCLQENDPLPQDYRSLLCDDLFGLHNDHVPDVIDLYRQFNVPYESLSLVEPDFACPYPPLRMATHQPRMLDHPPPALELFDLDECFMDVRVRLARLTEQFSDSSNLDHYLQEARGILGLDANTVDGESPKQILRTIAITILSARVP
;
A
#
# COMPACT_ATOMS: atom_id res chain seq x y z
N MET A 1 -37.38 -77.02 0.43
CA MET A 1 -38.59 -76.23 0.08
C MET A 1 -38.98 -75.44 1.31
N PRO A 2 -38.83 -74.10 1.27
CA PRO A 2 -39.98 -73.27 0.91
C PRO A 2 -39.65 -71.94 0.18
N THR A 3 -40.74 -71.30 -0.25
CA THR A 3 -41.01 -69.87 -0.55
C THR A 3 -40.50 -69.20 -1.83
N ALA A 4 -41.49 -68.77 -2.60
CA ALA A 4 -41.47 -68.05 -3.87
C ALA A 4 -40.87 -66.65 -3.79
N ALA A 5 -40.11 -66.28 -4.83
CA ALA A 5 -39.82 -64.88 -5.15
C ALA A 5 -40.76 -64.43 -6.27
N THR A 6 -41.63 -63.50 -5.94
CA THR A 6 -42.54 -62.78 -6.83
C THR A 6 -41.75 -62.02 -7.90
N THR A 7 -41.91 -62.37 -9.17
CA THR A 7 -41.34 -61.63 -10.31
C THR A 7 -42.10 -60.32 -10.50
N VAL A 8 -41.46 -59.20 -10.12
CA VAL A 8 -41.90 -57.83 -10.44
C VAL A 8 -41.77 -57.62 -11.96
N PRO A 9 -42.77 -57.05 -12.67
CA PRO A 9 -42.65 -56.77 -14.09
C PRO A 9 -41.56 -55.70 -14.34
N LYS A 10 -40.70 -55.93 -15.34
CA LYS A 10 -39.64 -54.99 -15.75
C LYS A 10 -40.26 -53.67 -16.21
N LEU A 11 -40.16 -52.63 -15.38
CA LEU A 11 -40.51 -51.25 -15.72
C LEU A 11 -39.66 -50.77 -16.92
N ALA A 12 -40.32 -50.26 -17.96
CA ALA A 12 -39.68 -49.76 -19.16
C ALA A 12 -38.79 -48.53 -18.84
N THR A 13 -37.51 -48.60 -19.20
CA THR A 13 -36.49 -47.57 -18.93
C THR A 13 -36.47 -46.43 -19.96
N TRP A 14 -37.44 -46.38 -20.88
CA TRP A 14 -37.42 -45.49 -22.03
C TRP A 14 -38.81 -44.94 -22.37
N ALA A 15 -38.88 -43.64 -22.72
CA ALA A 15 -40.06 -43.01 -23.30
C ALA A 15 -39.80 -42.65 -24.78
N THR A 16 -40.79 -42.79 -25.67
CA THR A 16 -40.65 -42.59 -27.12
C THR A 16 -41.47 -41.40 -27.61
N CYS A 17 -40.89 -40.51 -28.41
CA CYS A 17 -41.60 -39.43 -29.11
C CYS A 17 -42.17 -39.90 -30.47
N GLU A 18 -43.07 -39.11 -31.06
CA GLU A 18 -43.73 -39.41 -32.35
C GLU A 18 -42.77 -39.50 -33.55
N ASP A 19 -41.60 -38.88 -33.46
CA ASP A 19 -40.52 -39.00 -34.45
C ASP A 19 -39.63 -40.25 -34.23
N GLY A 20 -39.99 -41.11 -33.28
CA GLY A 20 -39.29 -42.35 -32.97
C GLY A 20 -38.08 -42.20 -32.03
N THR A 21 -37.76 -40.98 -31.55
CA THR A 21 -36.65 -40.80 -30.59
C THR A 21 -36.97 -41.37 -29.22
N ARG A 22 -36.01 -42.11 -28.63
CA ARG A 22 -36.13 -42.73 -27.30
C ARG A 22 -35.33 -41.98 -26.25
N TRP A 23 -35.95 -41.68 -25.12
CA TRP A 23 -35.34 -40.96 -23.99
C TRP A 23 -35.24 -41.86 -22.75
N PRO A 24 -34.08 -41.94 -22.08
CA PRO A 24 -33.91 -42.75 -20.88
C PRO A 24 -34.60 -42.08 -19.68
N VAL A 25 -35.48 -42.81 -18.99
CA VAL A 25 -36.14 -42.34 -17.76
C VAL A 25 -35.49 -43.01 -16.56
N ARG A 26 -34.98 -42.22 -15.60
CA ARG A 26 -34.39 -42.78 -14.38
C ARG A 26 -35.49 -43.28 -13.42
N PRO A 27 -35.27 -44.38 -12.67
CA PRO A 27 -36.29 -45.04 -11.84
C PRO A 27 -36.90 -44.16 -10.75
N ARG A 28 -36.21 -43.09 -10.33
CA ARG A 28 -36.65 -42.22 -9.23
C ARG A 28 -37.78 -41.25 -9.59
N CYS A 29 -38.08 -41.07 -10.88
CA CYS A 29 -39.13 -40.16 -11.32
C CYS A 29 -40.56 -40.73 -11.16
N LEU A 30 -40.69 -42.03 -10.89
CA LEU A 30 -41.98 -42.70 -10.64
C LEU A 30 -42.37 -42.70 -9.14
N ALA A 31 -41.41 -42.48 -8.24
CA ALA A 31 -41.65 -42.54 -6.78
C ALA A 31 -42.32 -41.27 -6.20
N ASP A 32 -42.27 -40.13 -6.91
CA ASP A 32 -42.84 -38.86 -6.46
C ASP A 32 -44.29 -38.62 -6.98
N GLY A 33 -44.97 -39.66 -7.47
CA GLY A 33 -46.41 -39.61 -7.78
C GLY A 33 -46.83 -38.70 -8.94
N ILE A 34 -45.93 -38.39 -9.87
CA ILE A 34 -46.19 -37.45 -10.98
C ILE A 34 -47.02 -38.09 -12.13
N PHE A 35 -47.19 -39.41 -12.15
CA PHE A 35 -48.10 -40.11 -13.06
C PHE A 35 -48.86 -41.22 -12.31
N PRO A 36 -50.21 -41.27 -12.36
CA PRO A 36 -50.96 -42.37 -11.74
C PRO A 36 -50.72 -43.68 -12.52
N GLU A 37 -50.54 -44.78 -11.78
CA GLU A 37 -50.36 -46.11 -12.36
C GLU A 37 -51.63 -46.54 -13.13
N GLY A 38 -51.45 -46.95 -14.40
CA GLY A 38 -52.48 -47.72 -15.12
C GLY A 38 -53.09 -47.12 -16.38
N GLN A 39 -52.48 -46.12 -17.04
CA GLN A 39 -52.89 -45.74 -18.40
C GLN A 39 -51.71 -45.69 -19.38
N ASN A 40 -51.90 -46.31 -20.56
CA ASN A 40 -51.04 -46.10 -21.73
C ASN A 40 -51.06 -44.61 -22.07
N LEU A 41 -49.92 -43.93 -21.93
CA LEU A 41 -49.76 -42.51 -22.22
C LEU A 41 -49.81 -42.27 -23.73
N THR A 42 -51.02 -42.11 -24.26
CA THR A 42 -51.29 -41.56 -25.58
C THR A 42 -51.34 -40.03 -25.49
N PHE A 43 -50.40 -39.39 -26.20
CA PHE A 43 -50.40 -38.03 -26.75
C PHE A 43 -50.52 -36.83 -25.78
N LEU A 44 -49.42 -36.07 -25.63
CA LEU A 44 -49.42 -34.70 -25.13
C LEU A 44 -48.71 -33.77 -26.13
N THR A 45 -49.37 -32.69 -26.52
CA THR A 45 -48.93 -31.75 -27.55
C THR A 45 -47.82 -30.80 -27.08
N SER A 46 -46.94 -30.46 -28.05
CA SER A 46 -45.71 -29.64 -28.00
C SER A 46 -45.66 -28.48 -27.00
N ASP A 47 -46.74 -27.73 -26.81
CA ASP A 47 -46.70 -26.48 -26.04
C ASP A 47 -46.69 -26.69 -24.51
N SER A 48 -47.20 -27.83 -24.04
CA SER A 48 -47.20 -28.18 -22.61
C SER A 48 -45.80 -28.52 -22.07
N LEU A 49 -44.92 -29.01 -22.96
CA LEU A 49 -43.53 -29.36 -22.66
C LEU A 49 -42.65 -28.12 -22.51
N LYS A 50 -42.86 -27.08 -23.32
CA LYS A 50 -42.08 -25.83 -23.26
C LYS A 50 -42.19 -25.16 -21.89
N PHE A 51 -43.40 -25.04 -21.33
CA PHE A 51 -43.61 -24.38 -20.04
C PHE A 51 -43.03 -25.16 -18.84
N LYS A 52 -43.09 -26.50 -18.86
CA LYS A 52 -42.49 -27.32 -17.78
C LYS A 52 -40.97 -27.40 -17.87
N ILE A 53 -40.40 -27.41 -19.08
CA ILE A 53 -38.93 -27.41 -19.30
C ILE A 53 -38.31 -26.07 -18.86
N ILE A 54 -38.96 -24.94 -19.12
CA ILE A 54 -38.48 -23.62 -18.68
C ILE A 54 -38.42 -23.52 -17.15
N ARG A 55 -39.41 -24.08 -16.43
CA ARG A 55 -39.42 -24.11 -14.96
C ARG A 55 -38.30 -24.99 -14.39
N PHE A 56 -37.98 -26.11 -15.04
CA PHE A 56 -36.90 -27.01 -14.62
C PHE A 56 -35.50 -26.45 -14.93
N ARG A 57 -35.33 -25.69 -16.03
CA ARG A 57 -34.04 -25.11 -16.43
C ARG A 57 -33.51 -24.06 -15.43
N PHE A 58 -34.41 -23.37 -14.73
CA PHE A 58 -34.03 -22.40 -13.69
C PHE A 58 -33.50 -23.04 -12.41
N GLN A 59 -33.79 -24.33 -12.15
CA GLN A 59 -33.43 -24.99 -10.90
C GLN A 59 -32.11 -25.76 -10.96
N PHE A 60 -31.59 -26.08 -12.16
CA PHE A 60 -30.47 -27.03 -12.33
C PHE A 60 -29.20 -26.48 -13.02
N GLN A 61 -29.02 -25.15 -13.09
CA GLN A 61 -27.83 -24.55 -13.71
C GLN A 61 -26.53 -24.66 -12.87
N LYS A 62 -26.48 -25.52 -11.85
CA LYS A 62 -25.25 -25.88 -11.13
C LYS A 62 -24.91 -27.34 -11.42
N ARG A 63 -23.84 -27.54 -12.20
CA ARG A 63 -23.15 -28.81 -12.53
C ARG A 63 -23.75 -29.57 -13.71
N VAL A 64 -23.08 -29.46 -14.86
CA VAL A 64 -22.58 -30.54 -15.75
C VAL A 64 -21.94 -29.83 -16.96
N ARG A 65 -20.66 -30.09 -17.25
CA ARG A 65 -20.03 -29.75 -18.55
C ARG A 65 -20.32 -30.89 -19.53
N PRO A 66 -20.73 -30.65 -20.79
CA PRO A 66 -20.79 -31.71 -21.79
C PRO A 66 -19.51 -31.79 -22.63
N ALA A 67 -19.10 -33.03 -22.91
CA ALA A 67 -18.11 -33.36 -23.91
C ALA A 67 -18.79 -33.59 -25.28
N HIS A 68 -18.25 -32.90 -26.30
CA HIS A 68 -18.16 -33.28 -27.72
C HIS A 68 -19.38 -33.87 -28.45
N TRP A 69 -20.05 -33.08 -29.29
CA TRP A 69 -20.65 -33.51 -30.58
C TRP A 69 -20.33 -32.43 -31.64
N TRP A 70 -19.73 -32.81 -32.77
CA TRP A 70 -19.49 -31.96 -33.94
C TRP A 70 -20.51 -32.32 -35.02
N ALA A 71 -21.21 -31.33 -35.58
CA ALA A 71 -21.62 -31.28 -36.99
C ALA A 71 -22.49 -30.03 -37.23
N ASP A 72 -21.92 -29.10 -38.00
CA ASP A 72 -22.56 -28.24 -38.98
C ASP A 72 -23.96 -27.68 -38.65
N ASN A 73 -23.95 -26.49 -38.05
CA ASN A 73 -24.70 -25.33 -38.56
C ASN A 73 -24.28 -24.09 -37.76
N GLU A 74 -23.93 -23.03 -38.48
CA GLU A 74 -23.54 -21.72 -37.97
C GLU A 74 -24.67 -21.07 -37.16
N TRP A 75 -24.82 -21.50 -35.92
CA TRP A 75 -25.36 -20.65 -34.88
C TRP A 75 -24.15 -20.00 -34.22
N LYS A 76 -23.92 -18.73 -34.53
CA LYS A 76 -23.13 -17.84 -33.67
C LYS A 76 -23.85 -17.76 -32.33
N GLU A 77 -23.68 -18.80 -31.50
CA GLU A 77 -23.88 -18.72 -30.07
C GLU A 77 -23.03 -17.54 -29.63
N ARG A 78 -23.67 -16.40 -29.36
CA ARG A 78 -23.08 -15.36 -28.54
C ARG A 78 -22.81 -16.02 -27.19
N THR A 79 -21.62 -16.58 -27.03
CA THR A 79 -21.07 -16.94 -25.74
C THR A 79 -21.23 -15.70 -24.86
N PRO A 80 -21.78 -15.82 -23.64
CA PRO A 80 -21.86 -14.67 -22.75
C PRO A 80 -20.44 -14.17 -22.59
N TRP A 81 -20.18 -12.91 -22.93
CA TRP A 81 -18.85 -12.29 -22.90
C TRP A 81 -18.14 -12.72 -21.62
N VAL A 82 -17.22 -13.68 -21.73
CA VAL A 82 -16.53 -14.21 -20.58
C VAL A 82 -15.52 -13.14 -20.23
N GLN A 83 -15.82 -12.35 -19.21
CA GLN A 83 -14.92 -11.34 -18.66
C GLN A 83 -13.54 -11.99 -18.48
N MET A 84 -12.55 -11.51 -19.24
CA MET A 84 -11.19 -12.03 -19.19
C MET A 84 -10.34 -11.10 -18.33
N ILE A 85 -9.68 -11.67 -17.34
CA ILE A 85 -8.72 -10.99 -16.48
C ILE A 85 -7.35 -11.58 -16.78
N ILE A 86 -6.37 -10.72 -17.05
CA ILE A 86 -5.00 -11.12 -17.32
C ILE A 86 -4.12 -10.67 -16.15
N PHE A 87 -3.42 -11.61 -15.53
CA PHE A 87 -2.28 -11.29 -14.64
C PHE A 87 -1.02 -11.29 -15.48
N ASP A 88 -0.27 -10.19 -15.42
CA ASP A 88 1.04 -10.13 -16.07
C ASP A 88 2.10 -10.85 -15.22
N LEU A 89 2.97 -11.58 -15.90
CA LEU A 89 4.15 -12.25 -15.37
C LEU A 89 5.37 -11.98 -16.29
N SER A 90 5.25 -11.04 -17.23
CA SER A 90 6.28 -10.76 -18.23
C SER A 90 7.49 -10.07 -17.61
N LYS A 91 7.28 -9.31 -16.52
CA LYS A 91 8.30 -8.55 -15.79
C LYS A 91 8.66 -9.17 -14.45
N ARG A 92 8.47 -10.49 -14.33
CA ARG A 92 8.82 -11.29 -13.13
C ARG A 92 8.08 -10.80 -11.87
N GLU A 93 6.81 -10.44 -12.02
CA GLU A 93 5.91 -10.01 -10.96
C GLU A 93 5.95 -10.94 -9.74
N THR A 94 6.16 -10.36 -8.56
CA THR A 94 6.23 -11.13 -7.30
C THR A 94 4.88 -11.70 -6.89
N HIS A 95 3.78 -11.07 -7.31
CA HIS A 95 2.43 -11.45 -6.97
C HIS A 95 1.67 -11.90 -8.21
N HIS A 96 1.31 -13.17 -8.28
CA HIS A 96 0.63 -13.75 -9.45
C HIS A 96 -0.22 -14.96 -9.02
N PRO A 97 -1.07 -15.53 -9.88
CA PRO A 97 -2.00 -16.60 -9.48
C PRO A 97 -1.38 -17.86 -8.85
N ASN A 98 -0.08 -18.07 -9.02
CA ASN A 98 0.67 -19.20 -8.47
C ASN A 98 1.50 -18.82 -7.22
N ALA A 99 1.65 -17.54 -6.89
CA ALA A 99 2.38 -17.06 -5.71
C ALA A 99 1.75 -15.79 -5.15
N ASN A 100 1.45 -15.77 -3.85
CA ASN A 100 0.86 -14.67 -3.09
C ASN A 100 -0.58 -14.27 -3.47
N PHE A 101 -1.04 -14.46 -4.71
CA PHE A 101 -2.42 -14.15 -5.14
C PHE A 101 -3.29 -15.40 -5.38
N MET A 102 -3.03 -16.50 -4.69
CA MET A 102 -3.80 -17.74 -4.89
C MET A 102 -5.27 -17.56 -4.49
N SER A 103 -5.52 -16.92 -3.35
CA SER A 103 -6.84 -16.63 -2.81
C SER A 103 -7.59 -15.60 -3.65
N LEU A 104 -6.92 -14.53 -4.05
CA LEU A 104 -7.46 -13.53 -4.99
C LEU A 104 -7.89 -14.19 -6.31
N CYS A 105 -7.00 -14.99 -6.91
CA CYS A 105 -7.29 -15.65 -8.17
C CYS A 105 -8.42 -16.69 -8.04
N ARG A 106 -8.50 -17.41 -6.91
CA ARG A 106 -9.62 -18.31 -6.60
C ARG A 106 -10.96 -17.56 -6.55
N ARG A 107 -10.99 -16.35 -5.98
CA ARG A 107 -12.19 -15.49 -5.97
C ARG A 107 -12.59 -15.05 -7.38
N LEU A 108 -11.64 -14.54 -8.16
CA LEU A 108 -11.88 -14.08 -9.54
C LEU A 108 -12.37 -15.20 -10.48
N ARG A 109 -11.78 -16.40 -10.38
CA ARG A 109 -12.16 -17.58 -11.19
C ARG A 109 -13.59 -18.05 -10.97
N SER A 110 -14.28 -17.59 -9.93
CA SER A 110 -15.67 -17.99 -9.68
C SER A 110 -16.66 -17.38 -10.67
N PHE A 111 -16.31 -16.27 -11.35
CA PHE A 111 -17.19 -15.59 -12.30
C PHE A 111 -16.47 -15.05 -13.56
N THR A 112 -15.13 -14.99 -13.58
CA THR A 112 -14.32 -14.58 -14.75
C THR A 112 -13.37 -15.66 -15.22
N LYS A 113 -12.89 -15.54 -16.46
CA LYS A 113 -11.77 -16.35 -16.95
C LYS A 113 -10.47 -15.61 -16.64
N VAL A 114 -9.60 -16.26 -15.88
CA VAL A 114 -8.28 -15.71 -15.54
C VAL A 114 -7.21 -16.33 -16.42
N HIS A 115 -6.36 -15.50 -17.03
CA HIS A 115 -5.18 -15.90 -17.79
C HIS A 115 -3.92 -15.30 -17.16
N VAL A 116 -2.76 -15.93 -17.41
CA VAL A 116 -1.45 -15.44 -16.98
C VAL A 116 -0.62 -15.20 -18.21
N ASN A 117 -0.21 -13.95 -18.43
CA ASN A 117 0.67 -13.59 -19.53
C ASN A 117 2.13 -13.77 -19.09
N LYS A 118 2.92 -14.59 -19.79
CA LYS A 118 4.35 -14.81 -19.49
C LYS A 118 5.28 -14.16 -20.51
N GLU A 119 4.73 -13.68 -21.60
CA GLU A 119 5.45 -13.12 -22.73
C GLU A 119 5.30 -11.60 -22.73
N ARG A 120 6.06 -10.92 -23.58
CA ARG A 120 5.98 -9.48 -23.78
C ARG A 120 4.55 -9.03 -24.08
N ILE A 121 4.13 -7.90 -23.52
CA ILE A 121 2.78 -7.38 -23.73
C ILE A 121 2.64 -6.95 -25.20
N SER A 122 1.57 -7.42 -25.85
CA SER A 122 1.24 -7.11 -27.24
C SER A 122 -0.26 -6.88 -27.39
N PRO A 123 -0.71 -6.09 -28.38
CA PRO A 123 -2.13 -5.75 -28.54
C PRO A 123 -3.01 -7.00 -28.72
N GLY A 124 -2.51 -8.01 -29.46
CA GLY A 124 -3.22 -9.28 -29.66
C GLY A 124 -3.45 -10.09 -28.38
N ARG A 125 -2.58 -9.93 -27.36
CA ARG A 125 -2.75 -10.59 -26.06
C ARG A 125 -3.76 -9.88 -25.17
N LEU A 126 -3.94 -8.58 -25.36
CA LEU A 126 -4.92 -7.75 -24.64
C LEU A 126 -6.31 -7.78 -25.30
N GLU A 127 -6.46 -8.48 -26.43
CA GLU A 127 -7.77 -8.67 -27.07
C GLU A 127 -8.76 -9.37 -26.13
N ASN A 128 -9.93 -8.77 -25.97
CA ASN A 128 -10.99 -9.22 -25.06
C ASN A 128 -10.61 -9.22 -23.57
N CYS A 129 -9.45 -8.65 -23.20
CA CYS A 129 -9.08 -8.44 -21.81
C CYS A 129 -9.91 -7.29 -21.22
N GLN A 130 -10.65 -7.55 -20.14
CA GLN A 130 -11.39 -6.50 -19.45
C GLN A 130 -10.53 -5.83 -18.38
N LEU A 131 -9.70 -6.62 -17.69
CA LEU A 131 -8.82 -6.14 -16.62
C LEU A 131 -7.42 -6.74 -16.76
N LEU A 132 -6.43 -5.88 -16.92
CA LEU A 132 -5.01 -6.21 -16.81
C LEU A 132 -4.54 -5.92 -15.38
N ILE A 133 -3.87 -6.89 -14.74
CA ILE A 133 -3.30 -6.76 -13.40
C ILE A 133 -1.79 -6.88 -13.49
N VAL A 134 -1.08 -5.84 -13.08
CA VAL A 134 0.39 -5.78 -12.96
C VAL A 134 0.73 -5.63 -11.48
N ALA A 135 1.41 -6.60 -10.89
CA ALA A 135 1.59 -6.66 -9.45
C ALA A 135 3.07 -6.81 -9.04
N SER A 136 3.66 -5.70 -8.64
CA SER A 136 5.06 -5.53 -8.21
C SER A 136 6.04 -6.12 -9.25
N PRO A 137 6.11 -5.51 -10.46
CA PRO A 137 7.04 -5.93 -11.51
C PRO A 137 8.48 -5.70 -11.06
N GLN A 138 9.37 -6.63 -11.44
CA GLN A 138 10.77 -6.63 -11.00
C GLN A 138 11.74 -6.12 -12.08
N THR A 139 11.24 -5.93 -13.31
CA THR A 139 12.01 -5.42 -14.45
C THR A 139 11.25 -4.33 -15.18
N GLN A 140 11.95 -3.50 -15.95
CA GLN A 140 11.36 -2.39 -16.69
C GLN A 140 10.51 -2.85 -17.89
N PHE A 141 9.44 -2.10 -18.16
CA PHE A 141 8.65 -2.16 -19.39
C PHE A 141 9.37 -1.39 -20.50
N GLU A 142 9.30 -1.90 -21.71
CA GLU A 142 9.79 -1.18 -22.88
C GLU A 142 8.78 -0.11 -23.30
N ALA A 143 9.25 0.96 -23.96
CA ALA A 143 8.39 2.06 -24.39
C ALA A 143 7.22 1.61 -25.29
N GLU A 144 7.44 0.59 -26.12
CA GLU A 144 6.39 0.00 -26.96
C GLU A 144 5.31 -0.69 -26.12
N GLU A 145 5.69 -1.40 -25.04
CA GLU A 145 4.74 -2.06 -24.13
C GLU A 145 3.88 -1.04 -23.40
N ILE A 146 4.51 0.04 -22.91
CA ILE A 146 3.80 1.18 -22.32
C ILE A 146 2.81 1.76 -23.33
N GLY A 147 3.22 1.92 -24.60
CA GLY A 147 2.34 2.37 -25.68
C GLY A 147 1.15 1.44 -25.91
N PHE A 148 1.36 0.12 -25.89
CA PHE A 148 0.27 -0.86 -26.03
C PHE A 148 -0.70 -0.84 -24.84
N ILE A 149 -0.20 -0.64 -23.63
CA ILE A 149 -1.04 -0.51 -22.43
C ILE A 149 -1.88 0.78 -22.51
N LYS A 150 -1.30 1.90 -22.95
CA LYS A 150 -2.04 3.15 -23.15
C LYS A 150 -3.15 2.98 -24.19
N TYR A 151 -2.84 2.38 -25.34
CA TYR A 151 -3.84 2.06 -26.37
C TYR A 151 -4.97 1.15 -25.84
N TYR A 152 -4.62 0.19 -24.98
CA TYR A 152 -5.59 -0.68 -24.32
C TYR A 152 -6.53 0.10 -23.37
N ILE A 153 -5.99 1.02 -22.57
CA ILE A 153 -6.77 1.88 -21.67
C ILE A 153 -7.69 2.81 -22.48
N ASP A 154 -7.16 3.45 -23.52
CA ASP A 154 -7.93 4.34 -24.41
C ASP A 154 -9.05 3.58 -25.14
N GLY A 155 -8.86 2.29 -25.41
CA GLY A 155 -9.88 1.38 -25.94
C GLY A 155 -10.98 0.97 -24.95
N GLY A 156 -10.92 1.46 -23.70
CA GLY A 156 -11.87 1.15 -22.62
C GLY A 156 -11.45 -0.02 -21.73
N GLY A 157 -10.19 -0.44 -21.79
CA GLY A 157 -9.62 -1.44 -20.90
C GLY A 157 -9.43 -0.92 -19.48
N SER A 158 -9.43 -1.82 -18.50
CA SER A 158 -9.13 -1.46 -17.10
C SER A 158 -7.76 -2.01 -16.67
N LEU A 159 -7.00 -1.19 -15.96
CA LEU A 159 -5.66 -1.53 -15.48
C LEU A 159 -5.59 -1.42 -13.95
N ALA A 160 -5.12 -2.48 -13.30
CA ALA A 160 -4.75 -2.48 -11.89
C ALA A 160 -3.24 -2.61 -11.76
N ILE A 161 -2.62 -1.63 -11.09
CA ILE A 161 -1.21 -1.65 -10.71
C ILE A 161 -1.12 -1.77 -9.20
N PHE A 162 -0.52 -2.86 -8.73
CA PHE A 162 -0.17 -3.04 -7.32
C PHE A 162 1.34 -2.91 -7.18
N THR A 163 1.83 -1.97 -6.38
CA THR A 163 3.28 -1.77 -6.18
C THR A 163 3.69 -2.24 -4.79
N SER A 164 4.97 -2.19 -4.48
CA SER A 164 5.49 -2.45 -3.15
C SER A 164 6.23 -1.22 -2.63
N GLU A 165 6.69 -1.27 -1.39
CA GLU A 165 7.57 -0.25 -0.83
C GLU A 165 8.78 0.08 -1.73
N GLY A 166 9.17 1.36 -1.73
CA GLY A 166 10.34 1.85 -2.46
C GLY A 166 11.56 2.00 -1.55
N GLY A 167 12.77 1.84 -2.10
CA GLY A 167 14.03 2.02 -1.38
C GLY A 167 15.25 1.58 -2.20
N LEU A 168 16.47 1.66 -1.64
CA LEU A 168 17.70 1.27 -2.36
C LEU A 168 17.71 -0.18 -2.86
N GLN A 169 16.90 -1.04 -2.25
CA GLN A 169 16.76 -2.47 -2.59
C GLN A 169 15.46 -2.77 -3.35
N SER A 170 14.63 -1.76 -3.65
CA SER A 170 13.41 -1.98 -4.43
C SER A 170 13.74 -2.21 -5.90
N PRO A 171 13.03 -3.12 -6.58
CA PRO A 171 13.27 -3.41 -7.99
C PRO A 171 13.12 -2.17 -8.86
N GLU A 172 13.99 -2.05 -9.86
CA GLU A 172 13.92 -0.99 -10.88
C GLU A 172 12.71 -1.24 -11.80
N SER A 173 11.55 -0.71 -11.43
CA SER A 173 10.38 -0.64 -12.31
C SER A 173 10.19 0.79 -12.80
N ASN A 174 9.95 0.96 -14.10
CA ASN A 174 9.64 2.25 -14.74
C ASN A 174 8.13 2.49 -14.83
N LEU A 175 7.34 1.98 -13.87
CA LEU A 175 5.88 2.16 -13.84
C LEU A 175 5.47 3.64 -13.84
N ASN A 176 6.30 4.51 -13.25
CA ASN A 176 6.09 5.95 -13.26
C ASN A 176 6.12 6.57 -14.67
N GLU A 177 6.71 5.92 -15.68
CA GLU A 177 6.61 6.36 -17.08
C GLU A 177 5.22 6.14 -17.68
N LEU A 178 4.46 5.17 -17.14
CA LEU A 178 3.08 4.89 -17.52
C LEU A 178 2.11 5.74 -16.71
N THR A 179 2.23 5.74 -15.37
CA THR A 179 1.22 6.32 -14.48
C THR A 179 1.25 7.85 -14.42
N ARG A 180 2.41 8.48 -14.71
CA ARG A 180 2.58 9.94 -14.67
C ARG A 180 1.64 10.66 -15.63
N ASP A 181 1.39 10.10 -16.81
CA ASP A 181 0.48 10.69 -17.82
C ASP A 181 -0.97 10.79 -17.32
N TYR A 182 -1.32 9.97 -16.34
CA TYR A 182 -2.64 9.95 -15.71
C TYR A 182 -2.69 10.74 -14.41
N GLY A 183 -1.59 11.39 -14.00
CA GLY A 183 -1.50 12.18 -12.78
C GLY A 183 -1.18 11.37 -11.52
N ILE A 184 -0.65 10.15 -11.64
CA ILE A 184 -0.27 9.30 -10.50
C ILE A 184 1.23 9.03 -10.52
N ILE A 185 1.91 9.34 -9.43
CA ILE A 185 3.33 9.05 -9.22
C ILE A 185 3.45 8.13 -8.00
N ILE A 186 4.14 7.01 -8.17
CA ILE A 186 4.48 6.08 -7.11
C ILE A 186 5.76 6.59 -6.44
N ASP A 187 5.68 6.88 -5.14
CA ASP A 187 6.80 7.43 -4.41
C ASP A 187 7.75 6.33 -3.92
N SER A 188 9.01 6.69 -3.67
CA SER A 188 10.01 5.78 -3.09
C SER A 188 9.99 5.86 -1.57
N THR A 189 8.85 5.53 -0.96
CA THR A 189 8.62 5.62 0.49
C THR A 189 8.15 4.29 1.06
N THR A 190 8.16 4.18 2.38
CA THR A 190 7.54 3.06 3.09
C THR A 190 6.59 3.62 4.13
N VAL A 191 5.35 3.13 4.13
CA VAL A 191 4.39 3.43 5.19
C VAL A 191 4.70 2.54 6.39
N VAL A 192 4.93 3.18 7.54
CA VAL A 192 5.19 2.50 8.81
C VAL A 192 4.08 2.82 9.80
N ARG A 193 3.94 1.98 10.82
CA ARG A 193 2.96 2.20 11.88
C ARG A 193 3.51 3.18 12.92
N ALA A 194 2.73 4.19 13.30
CA ALA A 194 3.13 5.16 14.33
C ALA A 194 2.84 4.68 15.77
N ALA A 195 1.82 3.83 15.96
CA ALA A 195 1.42 3.30 17.26
C ALA A 195 1.38 1.76 17.27
N TYR A 196 1.74 1.11 18.36
CA TYR A 196 1.66 -0.36 18.46
C TYR A 196 0.20 -0.86 18.33
N HIS A 197 -0.01 -1.99 17.63
CA HIS A 197 -1.34 -2.61 17.48
C HIS A 197 -1.24 -4.14 17.43
N LYS A 198 -2.31 -4.81 17.88
CA LYS A 198 -2.60 -6.23 18.18
C LYS A 198 -1.86 -7.34 17.42
N TYR A 199 -1.30 -7.08 16.24
CA TYR A 199 -0.55 -8.03 15.43
C TYR A 199 0.88 -8.25 15.93
N MET A 200 1.10 -8.69 17.19
CA MET A 200 2.37 -9.32 17.65
C MET A 200 2.17 -10.24 18.87
N HIS A 201 2.78 -11.43 18.85
CA HIS A 201 3.08 -12.23 20.05
C HIS A 201 4.59 -12.12 20.36
N PRO A 202 5.01 -11.81 21.61
CA PRO A 202 6.43 -11.55 21.95
C PRO A 202 7.43 -12.68 21.66
N LYS A 203 6.96 -13.93 21.46
CA LYS A 203 7.81 -15.12 21.27
C LYS A 203 8.08 -15.54 19.80
N GLN A 204 7.62 -14.82 18.78
CA GLN A 204 7.82 -15.19 17.36
C GLN A 204 8.81 -14.23 16.66
N ALA A 205 10.01 -14.11 17.23
CA ALA A 205 10.80 -12.87 17.15
C ALA A 205 12.03 -12.86 16.23
N SER A 206 12.22 -13.74 15.23
CA SER A 206 13.48 -13.71 14.46
C SER A 206 13.38 -13.60 12.93
N MET A 207 12.20 -13.74 12.31
CA MET A 207 12.07 -13.53 10.85
C MET A 207 10.73 -12.88 10.46
N ILE A 208 9.68 -13.15 11.23
CA ILE A 208 8.32 -12.60 11.03
C ILE A 208 8.20 -11.15 11.55
N LEU A 209 9.13 -10.68 12.38
CA LEU A 209 9.06 -9.31 12.92
C LEU A 209 9.34 -8.20 11.89
N LEU A 210 10.02 -8.50 10.78
CA LEU A 210 10.40 -7.48 9.79
C LEU A 210 9.21 -7.10 8.90
N ASP A 211 8.48 -8.07 8.35
CA ASP A 211 7.31 -7.81 7.50
C ASP A 211 6.15 -7.19 8.30
N PHE A 212 5.97 -7.60 9.55
CA PHE A 212 4.83 -7.14 10.35
C PHE A 212 5.00 -5.73 10.91
N ARG A 213 6.22 -5.20 11.09
CA ARG A 213 6.42 -3.79 11.49
C ARG A 213 6.12 -2.79 10.38
N LYS A 214 6.21 -3.22 9.13
CA LYS A 214 5.82 -2.45 7.94
C LYS A 214 4.34 -2.63 7.58
N SER A 215 3.56 -3.30 8.43
CA SER A 215 2.10 -3.41 8.29
C SER A 215 1.39 -2.33 9.09
N ALA A 216 0.95 -1.27 8.40
CA ALA A 216 0.14 -0.23 9.01
C ALA A 216 -1.32 -0.69 9.10
N LEU A 217 -1.95 -0.59 10.27
CA LEU A 217 -3.40 -0.70 10.36
C LEU A 217 -3.97 0.68 10.07
N ILE A 218 -4.85 0.75 9.08
CA ILE A 218 -5.48 1.99 8.64
C ILE A 218 -6.91 1.99 9.14
N GLN A 219 -7.19 2.91 10.06
CA GLN A 219 -8.52 3.21 10.57
C GLN A 219 -8.83 4.64 10.12
N ASN A 220 -9.89 4.82 9.32
CA ASN A 220 -10.32 6.11 8.74
C ASN A 220 -9.49 6.62 7.55
N GLY A 221 -8.88 5.74 6.77
CA GLY A 221 -8.16 6.12 5.54
C GLY A 221 -9.03 6.22 4.29
N ILE A 222 -10.36 6.32 4.41
CA ILE A 222 -11.25 6.45 3.25
C ILE A 222 -11.38 7.92 2.85
N VAL A 223 -11.12 8.22 1.58
CA VAL A 223 -11.47 9.52 0.96
C VAL A 223 -12.84 9.44 0.29
N GLN A 224 -13.11 8.33 -0.41
CA GLN A 224 -14.33 8.11 -1.19
C GLN A 224 -15.37 7.30 -0.39
N PRO A 225 -16.48 7.92 0.08
CA PRO A 225 -17.46 7.27 0.96
C PRO A 225 -18.14 6.05 0.32
N GLU A 226 -18.16 5.96 -1.01
CA GLU A 226 -18.67 4.81 -1.76
C GLU A 226 -17.96 3.52 -1.36
N ILE A 227 -16.69 3.61 -0.95
CA ILE A 227 -15.92 2.44 -0.50
C ILE A 227 -16.54 1.83 0.76
N GLY A 228 -16.88 2.64 1.76
CA GLY A 228 -17.51 2.15 2.98
C GLY A 228 -18.97 1.75 2.80
N LEU A 229 -19.70 2.41 1.89
CA LEU A 229 -21.08 2.04 1.54
C LEU A 229 -21.15 0.68 0.84
N GLU A 230 -20.21 0.41 -0.06
CA GLU A 230 -20.22 -0.77 -0.91
C GLU A 230 -19.46 -1.96 -0.32
N LYS A 231 -18.77 -1.82 0.81
CA LYS A 231 -17.90 -2.87 1.40
C LYS A 231 -18.59 -4.22 1.65
N ILE A 232 -19.90 -4.21 1.92
CA ILE A 232 -20.68 -5.42 2.24
C ILE A 232 -21.11 -6.17 0.96
N THR A 233 -21.06 -5.52 -0.21
CA THR A 233 -21.48 -6.11 -1.49
C THR A 233 -20.37 -7.00 -2.04
N PRO A 234 -20.56 -8.34 -2.10
CA PRO A 234 -19.52 -9.23 -2.58
C PRO A 234 -19.44 -9.16 -4.11
N LEU A 235 -18.25 -9.46 -4.63
CA LEU A 235 -17.92 -9.40 -6.06
C LEU A 235 -18.83 -10.26 -6.98
N THR A 236 -19.52 -11.27 -6.43
CA THR A 236 -20.41 -12.17 -7.19
C THR A 236 -21.88 -11.74 -7.26
N ASN A 237 -22.32 -10.76 -6.45
CA ASN A 237 -23.74 -10.38 -6.34
C ASN A 237 -24.00 -8.89 -6.64
N ALA A 238 -23.53 -8.40 -7.79
CA ALA A 238 -23.72 -7.00 -8.21
C ALA A 238 -25.21 -6.58 -8.38
N ASN A 239 -26.16 -7.53 -8.51
CA ASN A 239 -27.55 -7.24 -8.92
C ASN A 239 -28.64 -7.40 -7.83
N ARG A 240 -28.30 -7.54 -6.53
CA ARG A 240 -29.30 -7.95 -5.52
C ARG A 240 -29.64 -6.98 -4.38
N ARG A 241 -29.28 -5.70 -4.44
CA ARG A 241 -29.65 -4.73 -3.39
C ARG A 241 -30.40 -3.50 -3.89
N ARG A 242 -31.72 -3.67 -4.09
CA ARG A 242 -32.72 -2.61 -3.89
C ARG A 242 -33.62 -2.84 -2.66
N GLN A 243 -33.39 -3.92 -1.89
CA GLN A 243 -34.24 -4.27 -0.74
C GLN A 243 -33.40 -4.85 0.40
N GLN A 244 -32.72 -4.00 1.16
CA GLN A 244 -32.41 -4.21 2.59
C GLN A 244 -31.59 -3.01 3.07
N GLN A 245 -32.30 -1.92 3.31
CA GLN A 245 -31.79 -0.81 4.11
C GLN A 245 -32.86 -0.46 5.13
N GLN A 246 -33.07 -1.37 6.09
CA GLN A 246 -33.72 -1.06 7.36
C GLN A 246 -33.04 -1.88 8.46
N ASN A 247 -32.65 -1.16 9.51
CA ASN A 247 -32.26 -1.60 10.84
C ASN A 247 -30.79 -1.96 11.07
N THR A 248 -29.97 -0.92 11.26
CA THR A 248 -28.94 -0.94 12.30
C THR A 248 -29.02 0.33 13.12
N THR A 249 -29.06 0.14 14.43
CA THR A 249 -29.15 1.13 15.51
C THR A 249 -28.04 2.18 15.43
N GLN A 250 -28.40 3.43 15.68
CA GLN A 250 -27.49 4.57 15.78
C GLN A 250 -26.66 4.44 17.05
N ASP A 251 -25.39 4.09 16.92
CA ASP A 251 -24.36 4.41 17.92
C ASP A 251 -23.57 5.64 17.44
N ALA A 252 -23.21 6.49 18.40
CA ALA A 252 -22.79 7.86 18.20
C ALA A 252 -21.43 8.03 17.50
N GLY A 253 -21.39 8.90 16.47
CA GLY A 253 -20.23 9.75 16.17
C GLY A 253 -19.36 9.42 14.94
N ILE A 254 -19.55 8.29 14.26
CA ILE A 254 -18.75 7.94 13.06
C ILE A 254 -19.70 7.59 11.92
N ASP A 255 -19.62 8.32 10.81
CA ASP A 255 -20.38 8.01 9.61
C ASP A 255 -19.99 6.61 9.09
N PRO A 256 -20.94 5.66 9.00
CA PRO A 256 -20.62 4.28 8.63
C PRO A 256 -19.99 4.16 7.23
N SER A 257 -20.24 5.12 6.34
CA SER A 257 -19.61 5.23 5.01
C SER A 257 -18.10 5.50 5.04
N MET A 258 -17.58 6.04 6.15
CA MET A 258 -16.15 6.32 6.34
C MET A 258 -15.45 5.29 7.24
N SER A 259 -16.21 4.32 7.76
CA SER A 259 -15.70 3.26 8.63
C SER A 259 -15.25 2.04 7.82
N LEU A 260 -13.94 1.94 7.56
CA LEU A 260 -13.29 0.73 7.08
C LEU A 260 -11.93 0.59 7.74
N SER A 261 -11.66 -0.59 8.29
CA SER A 261 -10.38 -0.93 8.92
C SER A 261 -9.68 -2.01 8.09
N PHE A 262 -8.49 -1.71 7.58
CA PHE A 262 -7.72 -2.65 6.75
C PHE A 262 -6.23 -2.57 7.06
N VAL A 263 -5.51 -3.64 6.77
CA VAL A 263 -4.06 -3.71 6.97
C VAL A 263 -3.36 -3.38 5.65
N TYR A 264 -2.40 -2.47 5.71
CA TYR A 264 -1.56 -2.03 4.60
C TYR A 264 -0.09 -2.44 4.81
N PRO A 265 0.29 -3.65 4.38
CA PRO A 265 1.64 -4.19 4.55
C PRO A 265 2.61 -3.77 3.45
N ASN A 266 3.85 -3.43 3.84
CA ASN A 266 5.01 -3.22 2.97
C ASN A 266 4.70 -2.32 1.74
N GLY A 267 3.89 -1.29 1.97
CA GLY A 267 3.40 -0.41 0.91
C GLY A 267 4.09 0.94 0.90
N THR A 268 4.03 1.61 -0.24
CA THR A 268 4.48 2.99 -0.43
C THR A 268 3.31 3.98 -0.43
N THR A 269 3.61 5.27 -0.47
CA THR A 269 2.65 6.34 -0.73
C THR A 269 2.63 6.72 -2.22
N LEU A 270 1.60 7.45 -2.63
CA LEU A 270 1.43 7.97 -3.98
C LEU A 270 1.34 9.49 -3.93
N SER A 271 1.79 10.13 -5.00
CA SER A 271 1.55 11.54 -5.27
C SER A 271 0.52 11.63 -6.41
N VAL A 272 -0.63 12.25 -6.13
CA VAL A 272 -1.80 12.24 -7.01
C VAL A 272 -2.17 13.66 -7.40
N GLN A 273 -2.34 13.89 -8.69
CA GLN A 273 -2.76 15.15 -9.29
C GLN A 273 -3.86 14.89 -10.32
N SER A 274 -4.68 15.91 -10.57
CA SER A 274 -5.68 15.88 -11.66
C SER A 274 -4.98 15.54 -12.98
N PRO A 275 -5.51 14.61 -13.80
CA PRO A 275 -6.90 14.09 -13.80
C PRO A 275 -7.18 12.92 -12.84
N ALA A 276 -6.18 12.34 -12.17
CA ALA A 276 -6.41 11.30 -11.18
C ALA A 276 -6.91 11.88 -9.84
N TYR A 277 -7.49 11.01 -9.01
CA TYR A 277 -8.01 11.35 -7.70
C TYR A 277 -7.70 10.26 -6.67
N THR A 278 -7.53 10.69 -5.41
CA THR A 278 -7.18 9.81 -4.29
C THR A 278 -8.40 9.02 -3.83
N LEU A 279 -8.23 7.71 -3.60
CA LEU A 279 -9.26 6.82 -3.04
C LEU A 279 -9.06 6.57 -1.54
N LEU A 280 -7.81 6.29 -1.17
CA LEU A 280 -7.42 5.89 0.19
C LEU A 280 -6.19 6.65 0.64
N THR A 281 -6.14 6.97 1.93
CA THR A 281 -4.97 7.52 2.62
C THR A 281 -4.40 6.55 3.65
N SER A 282 -3.16 6.82 4.07
CA SER A 282 -2.47 6.09 5.13
C SER A 282 -3.11 6.28 6.51
N GLY A 283 -3.97 7.29 6.68
CA GLY A 283 -4.69 7.59 7.91
C GLY A 283 -3.81 8.14 9.04
N SER A 284 -4.45 8.45 10.18
CA SER A 284 -3.80 9.13 11.31
C SER A 284 -2.91 8.25 12.19
N THR A 285 -2.96 6.92 12.03
CA THR A 285 -2.23 5.94 12.86
C THR A 285 -0.96 5.40 12.19
N SER A 286 -0.65 5.91 11.00
CA SER A 286 0.52 5.53 10.23
C SER A 286 1.41 6.73 9.97
N TYR A 287 2.60 6.45 9.46
CA TYR A 287 3.55 7.46 9.06
C TYR A 287 4.08 7.11 7.65
N PRO A 288 4.11 8.07 6.70
CA PRO A 288 3.63 9.45 6.83
C PRO A 288 2.10 9.51 6.98
N VAL A 289 1.62 10.50 7.73
CA VAL A 289 0.19 10.64 8.08
C VAL A 289 -0.61 11.13 6.87
N ASP A 290 -1.82 10.60 6.71
CA ASP A 290 -2.83 11.04 5.73
C ASP A 290 -2.38 11.13 4.27
N CYS A 291 -1.28 10.47 3.88
CA CYS A 291 -0.79 10.46 2.50
C CYS A 291 -1.57 9.47 1.61
N PRO A 292 -1.72 9.72 0.29
CA PRO A 292 -2.36 8.79 -0.62
C PRO A 292 -1.66 7.43 -0.65
N ILE A 293 -2.44 6.37 -0.66
CA ILE A 293 -1.95 4.98 -0.83
C ILE A 293 -2.69 4.24 -1.95
N ALA A 294 -3.84 4.76 -2.39
CA ALA A 294 -4.55 4.28 -3.57
C ALA A 294 -5.13 5.45 -4.35
N ALA A 295 -5.00 5.39 -5.67
CA ALA A 295 -5.44 6.42 -6.59
C ALA A 295 -6.16 5.79 -7.78
N ALA A 296 -7.13 6.50 -8.32
CA ALA A 296 -7.85 6.09 -9.51
C ALA A 296 -7.83 7.18 -10.58
N TRP A 297 -7.94 6.73 -11.82
CA TRP A 297 -8.20 7.56 -12.98
C TRP A 297 -9.29 6.89 -13.83
N GLU A 298 -10.14 7.71 -14.43
CA GLU A 298 -11.19 7.26 -15.33
C GLU A 298 -11.19 8.16 -16.56
N SER A 299 -11.25 7.54 -17.75
CA SER A 299 -11.31 8.27 -19.01
C SER A 299 -12.65 9.00 -19.15
N THR A 300 -12.61 10.26 -19.56
CA THR A 300 -13.82 11.00 -19.98
C THR A 300 -14.46 10.26 -21.15
N ASN A 301 -15.74 9.86 -21.02
CA ASN A 301 -16.49 9.05 -21.99
C ASN A 301 -16.16 9.33 -23.47
N VAL A 302 -15.23 8.57 -24.05
CA VAL A 302 -15.03 8.51 -25.51
C VAL A 302 -15.81 7.30 -26.03
N GLY A 303 -17.14 7.43 -26.09
CA GLY A 303 -18.08 6.37 -26.48
C GLY A 303 -18.73 5.61 -25.30
N ASP A 304 -19.24 4.40 -25.57
CA ASP A 304 -19.88 3.49 -24.59
C ASP A 304 -18.87 2.77 -23.67
N LYS A 305 -17.57 3.07 -23.81
CA LYS A 305 -16.50 2.40 -23.08
C LYS A 305 -15.68 3.41 -22.28
N GLN A 306 -15.44 3.10 -21.02
CA GLN A 306 -14.64 3.91 -20.08
C GLN A 306 -13.38 3.14 -19.72
N GLY A 307 -12.22 3.71 -20.02
CA GLY A 307 -10.93 3.22 -19.52
C GLY A 307 -10.78 3.57 -18.05
N ARG A 308 -10.27 2.64 -17.23
CA ARG A 308 -10.07 2.85 -15.79
C ARG A 308 -8.68 2.41 -15.37
N ILE A 309 -8.06 3.18 -14.48
CA ILE A 309 -6.79 2.83 -13.86
C ILE A 309 -6.96 2.87 -12.35
N LEU A 310 -6.44 1.86 -11.68
CA LEU A 310 -6.28 1.81 -10.23
C LEU A 310 -4.80 1.57 -9.92
N VAL A 311 -4.20 2.45 -9.13
CA VAL A 311 -2.85 2.26 -8.59
C VAL A 311 -2.96 2.15 -7.08
N LEU A 312 -2.42 1.09 -6.50
CA LEU A 312 -2.39 0.88 -5.06
C LEU A 312 -0.96 0.53 -4.64
N GLY A 313 -0.45 1.26 -3.64
CA GLY A 313 0.95 1.26 -3.26
C GLY A 313 1.45 -0.02 -2.54
N SER A 314 0.61 -1.05 -2.41
CA SER A 314 0.91 -2.33 -1.76
C SER A 314 0.33 -3.50 -2.55
N SER A 315 1.16 -4.45 -2.93
CA SER A 315 0.75 -5.74 -3.48
C SER A 315 0.36 -6.71 -2.37
N ASN A 316 0.99 -6.58 -1.21
CA ASN A 316 0.80 -7.48 -0.08
C ASN A 316 -0.57 -7.32 0.58
N ILE A 317 -1.27 -6.19 0.40
CA ILE A 317 -2.64 -5.97 0.91
C ILE A 317 -3.62 -7.09 0.51
N PHE A 318 -3.42 -7.65 -0.69
CA PHE A 318 -4.23 -8.74 -1.25
C PHE A 318 -3.45 -10.05 -1.35
N ALA A 319 -2.29 -10.14 -0.70
CA ALA A 319 -1.56 -11.39 -0.58
C ALA A 319 -2.31 -12.38 0.32
N ASP A 320 -2.04 -13.67 0.14
CA ASP A 320 -2.69 -14.77 0.86
C ASP A 320 -2.61 -14.61 2.39
N ASP A 321 -1.53 -14.05 2.92
CA ASP A 321 -1.35 -13.83 4.38
C ASP A 321 -2.24 -12.71 4.96
N TRP A 322 -2.64 -11.75 4.13
CA TRP A 322 -3.29 -10.50 4.54
C TRP A 322 -4.74 -10.36 4.06
N MET A 323 -5.15 -11.10 3.03
CA MET A 323 -6.49 -11.04 2.45
C MET A 323 -7.60 -11.28 3.48
N ASP A 324 -7.37 -12.19 4.42
CA ASP A 324 -8.32 -12.57 5.47
C ASP A 324 -8.18 -11.75 6.77
N LYS A 325 -7.29 -10.74 6.78
CA LYS A 325 -7.08 -9.85 7.93
C LYS A 325 -7.97 -8.62 7.81
N GLU A 326 -8.59 -8.22 8.92
CA GLU A 326 -9.52 -7.07 9.00
C GLU A 326 -10.54 -7.08 7.86
N GLU A 327 -10.78 -5.94 7.20
CA GLU A 327 -11.71 -5.80 6.08
C GLU A 327 -11.00 -5.77 4.70
N ASN A 328 -9.76 -6.29 4.58
CA ASN A 328 -9.00 -6.32 3.31
C ASN A 328 -9.77 -7.01 2.18
N SER A 329 -10.47 -8.10 2.50
CA SER A 329 -11.28 -8.84 1.53
C SER A 329 -12.45 -8.02 0.97
N GLN A 330 -13.06 -7.16 1.79
CA GLN A 330 -14.16 -6.28 1.41
C GLN A 330 -13.66 -5.12 0.56
N LEU A 331 -12.52 -4.53 0.94
CA LEU A 331 -11.85 -3.50 0.15
C LEU A 331 -11.51 -4.01 -1.26
N CYS A 332 -10.97 -5.21 -1.35
CA CYS A 332 -10.67 -5.87 -2.62
C CYS A 332 -11.92 -6.00 -3.51
N ASP A 333 -13.07 -6.35 -2.94
CA ASP A 333 -14.32 -6.52 -3.70
C ASP A 333 -14.83 -5.20 -4.27
N VAL A 334 -14.73 -4.10 -3.51
CA VAL A 334 -15.13 -2.77 -4.00
C VAL A 334 -14.23 -2.34 -5.16
N LEU A 335 -12.91 -2.43 -4.99
CA LEU A 335 -11.94 -1.98 -5.98
C LEU A 335 -12.02 -2.79 -7.28
N LEU A 336 -12.20 -4.11 -7.18
CA LEU A 336 -12.39 -4.96 -8.36
C LEU A 336 -13.72 -4.70 -9.05
N ARG A 337 -14.80 -4.41 -8.31
CA ARG A 337 -16.08 -4.01 -8.93
C ARG A 337 -15.96 -2.69 -9.67
N TYR A 338 -15.26 -1.72 -9.10
CA TYR A 338 -14.93 -0.48 -9.80
C TYR A 338 -14.17 -0.75 -11.11
N LEU A 339 -13.11 -1.57 -11.07
CA LEU A 339 -12.35 -1.93 -12.28
C LEU A 339 -13.15 -2.73 -13.31
N LEU A 340 -14.13 -3.52 -12.88
CA LEU A 340 -14.98 -4.31 -13.78
C LEU A 340 -16.23 -3.54 -14.25
N GLY A 341 -16.38 -2.26 -13.90
CA GLY A 341 -17.53 -1.43 -14.26
C GLY A 341 -18.84 -1.88 -13.59
N GLN A 342 -18.77 -2.50 -12.41
CA GLN A 342 -19.92 -3.09 -11.72
C GLN A 342 -20.46 -2.17 -10.61
N ASN A 343 -21.44 -1.31 -10.91
CA ASN A 343 -22.22 -0.53 -9.92
C ASN A 343 -21.39 0.26 -8.88
N VAL A 344 -20.14 0.60 -9.19
CA VAL A 344 -19.28 1.45 -8.35
C VAL A 344 -18.67 2.53 -9.25
N SER A 345 -18.82 3.78 -8.81
CA SER A 345 -18.27 4.98 -9.42
C SER A 345 -17.83 5.90 -8.27
N PHE A 346 -16.72 6.58 -8.43
CA PHE A 346 -16.17 7.50 -7.44
C PHE A 346 -16.26 8.92 -7.95
N ASP A 347 -16.34 9.89 -7.04
CA ASP A 347 -16.41 11.30 -7.40
C ASP A 347 -15.00 11.92 -7.46
N PRO A 348 -14.52 12.34 -8.65
CA PRO A 348 -13.20 12.97 -8.76
C PRO A 348 -13.07 14.26 -7.95
N SER A 349 -14.17 14.96 -7.66
CA SER A 349 -14.16 16.23 -6.92
C SER A 349 -13.85 16.06 -5.43
N MET A 350 -14.08 14.87 -4.87
CA MET A 350 -13.71 14.54 -3.49
C MET A 350 -12.23 14.17 -3.33
N GLY A 351 -11.48 14.06 -4.43
CA GLY A 351 -10.06 13.75 -4.40
C GLY A 351 -9.25 14.82 -3.68
N ARG A 352 -8.62 14.44 -2.56
CA ARG A 352 -7.69 15.31 -1.83
C ARG A 352 -6.31 15.33 -2.51
N SER A 353 -5.66 16.50 -2.55
CA SER A 353 -4.32 16.72 -3.13
C SER A 353 -3.37 17.51 -2.21
N ASP A 354 -3.88 18.11 -1.13
CA ASP A 354 -3.14 18.83 -0.09
C ASP A 354 -2.66 17.85 1.00
N PHE A 355 -1.49 17.24 0.78
CA PHE A 355 -0.86 16.35 1.75
C PHE A 355 0.36 17.01 2.39
N GLU A 356 0.58 16.70 3.67
CA GLU A 356 1.72 17.24 4.43
C GLU A 356 3.06 16.82 3.84
N MET A 357 4.09 17.63 4.09
CA MET A 357 5.43 17.34 3.63
C MET A 357 5.97 16.09 4.32
N LYS A 358 6.55 15.18 3.53
CA LYS A 358 7.09 13.91 4.03
C LYS A 358 8.45 14.17 4.69
N GLU A 359 8.59 13.86 5.97
CA GLU A 359 9.90 13.81 6.61
C GLU A 359 10.49 12.40 6.51
N CYS A 360 11.82 12.31 6.46
CA CYS A 360 12.51 11.03 6.42
C CYS A 360 12.63 10.45 7.83
N VAL A 361 12.12 9.24 8.02
CA VAL A 361 12.36 8.44 9.23
C VAL A 361 13.51 7.47 8.95
N PRO A 362 14.42 7.23 9.91
CA PRO A 362 15.47 6.23 9.75
C PRO A 362 14.88 4.83 9.49
N ASP A 363 15.64 3.96 8.83
CA ASP A 363 15.20 2.58 8.58
C ASP A 363 15.14 1.77 9.88
N ILE A 364 13.98 1.82 10.54
CA ILE A 364 13.70 1.13 11.80
C ILE A 364 13.87 -0.38 11.62
N SER A 365 13.60 -0.92 10.43
CA SER A 365 13.74 -2.34 10.12
C SER A 365 15.21 -2.75 10.23
N SER A 366 16.08 -2.06 9.49
CA SER A 366 17.53 -2.31 9.53
C SER A 366 18.12 -2.05 10.92
N LEU A 367 17.74 -0.95 11.57
CA LEU A 367 18.19 -0.64 12.93
C LEU A 367 17.73 -1.67 13.97
N SER A 368 16.58 -2.31 13.77
CA SER A 368 16.08 -3.35 14.67
C SER A 368 16.80 -4.69 14.50
N ALA A 369 17.36 -4.95 13.32
CA ALA A 369 18.14 -6.14 13.02
C ALA A 369 19.59 -6.02 13.51
N LEU A 370 20.07 -4.81 13.82
CA LEU A 370 21.36 -4.62 14.46
C LEU A 370 21.37 -5.32 15.82
N VAL A 371 22.45 -6.05 16.10
CA VAL A 371 22.69 -6.68 17.39
C VAL A 371 22.70 -5.57 18.44
N LYS A 372 21.62 -5.51 19.23
CA LYS A 372 21.57 -4.59 20.36
C LYS A 372 22.44 -5.20 21.45
N PRO A 373 23.49 -4.50 21.93
CA PRO A 373 24.22 -4.96 23.11
C PRO A 373 23.22 -4.97 24.26
N CYS A 374 22.72 -6.14 24.60
CA CYS A 374 21.97 -6.32 25.83
C CYS A 374 22.95 -5.99 26.96
N LEU A 375 22.49 -5.25 27.98
CA LEU A 375 23.14 -5.32 29.28
C LEU A 375 23.27 -6.80 29.63
N GLN A 376 24.50 -7.30 29.76
CA GLN A 376 24.74 -8.67 30.16
C GLN A 376 24.02 -8.87 31.49
N GLU A 377 22.98 -9.72 31.50
CA GLU A 377 22.41 -10.17 32.76
C GLU A 377 23.54 -10.86 33.52
N ASN A 378 23.76 -10.48 34.78
CA ASN A 378 24.74 -11.18 35.60
C ASN A 378 24.35 -12.66 35.66
N ASP A 379 25.32 -13.54 35.45
CA ASP A 379 25.10 -14.97 35.63
C ASP A 379 24.50 -15.20 37.04
N PRO A 380 23.52 -16.10 37.18
CA PRO A 380 22.94 -16.39 38.48
C PRO A 380 24.06 -16.85 39.43
N LEU A 381 24.13 -16.23 40.61
CA LEU A 381 25.10 -16.61 41.62
C LEU A 381 24.97 -18.12 41.93
N PRO A 382 26.09 -18.84 42.10
CA PRO A 382 26.06 -20.25 42.47
C PRO A 382 25.19 -20.48 43.72
N GLN A 383 24.43 -21.58 43.75
CA GLN A 383 23.59 -21.93 44.90
C GLN A 383 24.40 -22.15 46.18
N ASP A 384 25.63 -22.65 46.05
CA ASP A 384 26.55 -22.82 47.17
C ASP A 384 27.51 -21.63 47.23
N TYR A 385 27.28 -20.74 48.20
CA TYR A 385 28.10 -19.54 48.39
C TYR A 385 29.57 -19.86 48.69
N ARG A 386 29.89 -21.11 49.10
CA ARG A 386 31.27 -21.54 49.32
C ARG A 386 32.09 -21.61 48.04
N SER A 387 31.45 -21.80 46.89
CA SER A 387 32.14 -21.72 45.59
C SER A 387 32.63 -20.31 45.23
N LEU A 388 32.08 -19.28 45.88
CA LEU A 388 32.53 -17.89 45.77
C LEU A 388 33.67 -17.57 46.74
N LEU A 389 33.89 -18.44 47.74
CA LEU A 389 35.01 -18.35 48.67
C LEU A 389 36.19 -19.07 48.02
N CYS A 390 37.01 -18.34 47.26
CA CYS A 390 38.33 -18.83 46.88
C CYS A 390 39.16 -19.03 48.16
N ASP A 391 39.41 -20.27 48.56
CA ASP A 391 40.38 -20.56 49.63
C ASP A 391 41.83 -20.42 49.14
N ASP A 392 42.06 -20.42 47.82
CA ASP A 392 43.32 -20.05 47.16
C ASP A 392 43.51 -18.51 47.11
N LEU A 393 43.28 -17.85 48.23
CA LEU A 393 43.65 -16.45 48.42
C LEU A 393 45.17 -16.34 48.47
N PHE A 394 45.75 -15.90 47.36
CA PHE A 394 47.03 -15.18 47.24
C PHE A 394 48.13 -15.64 48.23
N GLY A 395 48.85 -16.70 47.88
CA GLY A 395 50.16 -16.96 48.48
C GLY A 395 51.23 -16.16 47.76
N LEU A 396 51.96 -15.31 48.48
CA LEU A 396 53.11 -14.55 47.97
C LEU A 396 54.31 -15.50 47.83
N HIS A 397 54.29 -16.34 46.82
CA HIS A 397 55.36 -17.29 46.52
C HIS A 397 56.42 -16.60 45.67
N ASN A 398 57.66 -16.58 46.13
CA ASN A 398 58.80 -15.99 45.40
C ASN A 398 59.40 -16.94 44.36
N ASP A 399 58.69 -18.02 44.04
CA ASP A 399 59.22 -19.12 43.21
C ASP A 399 59.57 -18.68 41.78
N HIS A 400 58.88 -17.65 41.27
CA HIS A 400 59.09 -17.10 39.93
C HIS A 400 60.01 -15.87 39.87
N VAL A 401 60.58 -15.44 41.01
CA VAL A 401 61.55 -14.33 41.02
C VAL A 401 62.78 -14.60 40.11
N PRO A 402 63.35 -15.82 40.05
CA PRO A 402 64.44 -16.13 39.12
C PRO A 402 64.04 -15.96 37.65
N ASP A 403 62.85 -16.46 37.27
CA ASP A 403 62.32 -16.36 35.90
C ASP A 403 62.16 -14.89 35.48
N VAL A 404 61.69 -14.03 36.41
CA VAL A 404 61.55 -12.60 36.18
C VAL A 404 62.91 -11.93 36.00
N ILE A 405 63.93 -12.26 36.81
CA ILE A 405 65.29 -11.71 36.66
C ILE A 405 65.91 -12.09 35.31
N ASP A 406 65.68 -13.31 34.85
CA ASP A 406 66.16 -13.74 33.52
C ASP A 406 65.41 -13.04 32.38
N LEU A 407 64.13 -12.72 32.55
CA LEU A 407 63.38 -11.89 31.59
C LEU A 407 63.97 -10.47 31.46
N TYR A 408 64.38 -9.83 32.56
CA TYR A 408 65.06 -8.52 32.49
C TYR A 408 66.30 -8.56 31.60
N ARG A 409 67.08 -9.67 31.67
CA ARG A 409 68.24 -9.88 30.80
C ARG A 409 67.84 -10.09 29.35
N GLN A 410 66.79 -10.86 29.07
CA GLN A 410 66.30 -11.11 27.71
C GLN A 410 65.78 -9.82 27.04
N PHE A 411 65.08 -8.98 27.80
CA PHE A 411 64.54 -7.72 27.30
C PHE A 411 65.54 -6.55 27.34
N ASN A 412 66.76 -6.79 27.81
CA ASN A 412 67.82 -5.79 27.91
C ASN A 412 67.41 -4.56 28.74
N VAL A 413 66.57 -4.78 29.76
CA VAL A 413 66.11 -3.75 30.70
C VAL A 413 66.98 -3.86 31.95
N PRO A 414 67.53 -2.75 32.47
CA PRO A 414 68.30 -2.79 33.70
C PRO A 414 67.40 -3.18 34.89
N TYR A 415 67.84 -4.16 35.69
CA TYR A 415 67.15 -4.56 36.91
C TYR A 415 67.42 -3.53 38.01
N GLU A 416 66.63 -2.47 38.04
CA GLU A 416 66.72 -1.37 39.00
C GLU A 416 65.39 -1.17 39.73
N SER A 417 65.43 -0.64 40.95
CA SER A 417 64.23 -0.30 41.71
C SER A 417 63.45 0.81 41.00
N LEU A 418 62.27 0.50 40.47
CA LEU A 418 61.42 1.47 39.79
C LEU A 418 61.08 2.63 40.73
N SER A 419 61.46 3.86 40.35
CA SER A 419 60.98 5.06 41.02
C SER A 419 59.54 5.34 40.59
N LEU A 420 58.69 5.77 41.52
CA LEU A 420 57.31 6.16 41.23
C LEU A 420 57.33 7.36 40.27
N VAL A 421 57.04 7.13 38.99
CA VAL A 421 56.79 8.21 38.02
C VAL A 421 55.31 8.53 38.11
N GLU A 422 54.96 9.69 38.65
CA GLU A 422 53.58 10.17 38.61
C GLU A 422 53.20 10.44 37.14
N PRO A 423 52.22 9.72 36.57
CA PRO A 423 51.83 9.94 35.19
C PRO A 423 51.09 11.28 35.09
N ASP A 424 51.64 12.20 34.30
CA ASP A 424 51.03 13.51 34.06
C ASP A 424 49.99 13.40 32.94
N PHE A 425 48.74 13.17 33.33
CA PHE A 425 47.62 13.10 32.38
C PHE A 425 47.06 14.51 32.16
N ALA A 426 47.19 15.02 30.94
CA ALA A 426 46.42 16.19 30.53
C ALA A 426 44.93 15.84 30.60
N CYS A 427 44.23 16.33 31.64
CA CYS A 427 42.80 16.18 31.80
C CYS A 427 42.14 17.51 31.39
N PRO A 428 41.85 17.72 30.09
CA PRO A 428 41.35 19.00 29.59
C PRO A 428 39.95 19.36 30.12
N TYR A 429 39.26 18.40 30.74
CA TYR A 429 37.92 18.58 31.28
C TYR A 429 37.92 18.51 32.80
N PRO A 430 37.08 19.33 33.47
CA PRO A 430 36.90 19.22 34.91
C PRO A 430 36.37 17.82 35.28
N PRO A 431 36.67 17.33 36.50
CA PRO A 431 36.26 16.00 36.94
C PRO A 431 34.74 15.86 36.91
N LEU A 432 34.27 14.84 36.20
CA LEU A 432 32.85 14.55 36.02
C LEU A 432 32.21 14.22 37.39
N ARG A 433 31.11 14.89 37.72
CA ARG A 433 30.28 14.59 38.90
C ARG A 433 29.07 13.78 38.49
N MET A 434 28.67 12.82 39.32
CA MET A 434 27.44 12.07 39.10
C MET A 434 26.24 13.01 39.05
N ALA A 435 25.41 12.87 38.01
CA ALA A 435 24.21 13.66 37.85
C ALA A 435 23.18 13.23 38.91
N THR A 436 23.02 14.03 39.97
CA THR A 436 21.98 13.83 41.00
C THR A 436 20.58 14.21 40.52
N HIS A 437 20.48 14.78 39.31
CA HIS A 437 19.24 15.18 38.68
C HIS A 437 19.25 14.76 37.20
N GLN A 438 18.06 14.51 36.64
CA GLN A 438 17.92 14.34 35.19
C GLN A 438 18.50 15.56 34.47
N PRO A 439 19.16 15.37 33.31
CA PRO A 439 19.66 16.48 32.50
C PRO A 439 18.48 17.38 32.14
N ARG A 440 18.38 18.52 32.81
CA ARG A 440 17.49 19.60 32.36
C ARG A 440 18.11 20.13 31.08
N MET A 441 17.43 19.91 29.95
CA MET A 441 17.69 20.75 28.78
C MET A 441 17.51 22.19 29.26
N LEU A 442 18.54 23.01 29.07
CA LEU A 442 18.42 24.44 29.30
C LEU A 442 17.31 24.92 28.37
N ASP A 443 16.21 25.40 28.94
CA ASP A 443 15.27 26.20 28.18
C ASP A 443 16.08 27.26 27.45
N HIS A 444 15.83 27.43 26.15
CA HIS A 444 16.47 28.48 25.39
C HIS A 444 16.28 29.80 26.15
N PRO A 445 17.33 30.62 26.30
CA PRO A 445 17.14 31.93 26.91
C PRO A 445 16.02 32.64 26.13
N PRO A 446 15.11 33.34 26.82
CA PRO A 446 14.10 34.12 26.13
C PRO A 446 14.80 35.04 25.12
N PRO A 447 14.22 35.25 23.93
CA PRO A 447 14.80 36.14 22.95
C PRO A 447 15.13 37.47 23.64
N ALA A 448 16.33 37.99 23.39
CA ALA A 448 16.82 39.22 24.03
C ALA A 448 16.04 40.43 23.48
N LEU A 449 14.77 40.56 23.86
CA LEU A 449 13.85 41.60 23.44
C LEU A 449 14.39 43.00 23.78
N GLU A 450 15.24 43.11 24.79
CA GLU A 450 15.96 44.35 25.14
C GLU A 450 16.93 44.83 24.07
N LEU A 451 17.35 43.95 23.14
CA LEU A 451 18.20 44.28 22.01
C LEU A 451 17.41 44.65 20.74
N PHE A 452 16.08 44.49 20.76
CA PHE A 452 15.22 44.88 19.65
C PHE A 452 14.63 46.25 19.93
N ASP A 453 14.98 47.22 19.09
CA ASP A 453 14.26 48.48 19.05
C ASP A 453 12.88 48.23 18.42
N LEU A 454 11.89 48.01 19.28
CA LEU A 454 10.52 47.77 18.86
C LEU A 454 9.96 48.92 18.03
N ASP A 455 10.36 50.16 18.34
CA ASP A 455 9.91 51.32 17.58
C ASP A 455 10.43 51.22 16.14
N GLU A 456 11.67 50.79 15.93
CA GLU A 456 12.25 50.52 14.61
C GLU A 456 11.53 49.38 13.87
N CYS A 457 11.25 48.27 14.57
CA CYS A 457 10.56 47.11 13.99
C CYS A 457 9.11 47.41 13.58
N PHE A 458 8.42 48.32 14.28
CA PHE A 458 7.04 48.72 13.99
C PHE A 458 6.93 49.96 13.09
N MET A 459 8.04 50.58 12.68
CA MET A 459 7.99 51.69 11.74
C MET A 459 7.42 51.25 10.40
N ASP A 460 6.48 52.03 9.87
CA ASP A 460 5.97 51.83 8.52
C ASP A 460 7.12 51.95 7.50
N VAL A 461 7.07 51.13 6.46
CA VAL A 461 8.06 51.02 5.38
C VAL A 461 8.37 52.39 4.77
N ARG A 462 7.35 53.24 4.64
CA ARG A 462 7.50 54.61 4.09
C ARG A 462 8.33 55.51 4.99
N VAL A 463 8.15 55.40 6.31
CA VAL A 463 8.88 56.21 7.29
C VAL A 463 10.33 55.74 7.39
N ARG A 464 10.57 54.42 7.32
CA ARG A 464 11.91 53.83 7.26
C ARG A 464 12.67 54.29 6.02
N LEU A 465 12.04 54.27 4.84
CA LEU A 465 12.62 54.79 3.61
C LEU A 465 12.91 56.29 3.68
N ALA A 466 12.00 57.09 4.24
CA ALA A 466 12.21 58.53 4.40
C ALA A 466 13.42 58.84 5.32
N ARG A 467 13.54 58.15 6.46
CA ARG A 467 14.67 58.26 7.38
C ARG A 467 15.99 57.85 6.70
N LEU A 468 15.96 56.77 5.90
CA LEU A 468 17.10 56.35 5.11
C LEU A 468 17.50 57.43 4.08
N THR A 469 16.54 58.04 3.39
CA THR A 469 16.83 59.13 2.43
C THR A 469 17.45 60.35 3.11
N GLU A 470 17.03 60.69 4.34
CA GLU A 470 17.62 61.78 5.12
C GLU A 470 19.05 61.47 5.60
N GLN A 471 19.34 60.21 5.92
CA GLN A 471 20.69 59.76 6.32
C GLN A 471 21.70 59.75 5.16
N PHE A 472 21.22 59.57 3.92
CA PHE A 472 22.05 59.48 2.71
C PHE A 472 21.88 60.70 1.80
N SER A 473 22.02 61.90 2.36
CA SER A 473 21.94 63.17 1.62
C SER A 473 23.11 63.42 0.67
N ASP A 474 24.24 62.72 0.85
CA ASP A 474 25.45 62.88 0.04
C ASP A 474 25.60 61.74 -0.99
N SER A 475 26.00 62.09 -2.23
CA SER A 475 26.04 61.18 -3.38
C SER A 475 27.15 60.12 -3.34
N SER A 476 27.97 60.08 -2.29
CA SER A 476 29.16 59.21 -2.21
C SER A 476 28.84 57.75 -1.87
N ASN A 477 27.68 57.46 -1.27
CA ASN A 477 27.33 56.12 -0.77
C ASN A 477 26.01 55.57 -1.36
N LEU A 478 25.78 55.80 -2.66
CA LEU A 478 24.55 55.39 -3.35
C LEU A 478 24.32 53.86 -3.33
N ASP A 479 25.40 53.08 -3.42
CA ASP A 479 25.30 51.62 -3.46
C ASP A 479 24.77 51.03 -2.14
N HIS A 480 25.23 51.58 -1.01
CA HIS A 480 24.76 51.23 0.32
C HIS A 480 23.30 51.64 0.52
N TYR A 481 22.92 52.84 0.05
CA TYR A 481 21.53 53.30 0.09
C TYR A 481 20.59 52.34 -0.67
N LEU A 482 21.00 51.86 -1.84
CA LEU A 482 20.20 50.93 -2.64
C LEU A 482 20.07 49.54 -2.00
N GLN A 483 21.10 49.06 -1.31
CA GLN A 483 21.07 47.80 -0.57
C GLN A 483 20.16 47.89 0.66
N GLU A 484 20.26 48.96 1.44
CA GLU A 484 19.39 49.18 2.61
C GLU A 484 17.93 49.39 2.20
N ALA A 485 17.67 50.18 1.16
CA ALA A 485 16.33 50.39 0.63
C ALA A 485 15.69 49.09 0.12
N ARG A 486 16.51 48.19 -0.47
CA ARG A 486 16.08 46.85 -0.89
C ARG A 486 15.65 46.01 0.32
N GLY A 487 16.42 46.03 1.40
CA GLY A 487 16.12 45.28 2.62
C GLY A 487 14.85 45.76 3.32
N ILE A 488 14.64 47.08 3.38
CA ILE A 488 13.40 47.67 3.91
C ILE A 488 12.16 47.23 3.11
N LEU A 489 12.32 46.96 1.80
CA LEU A 489 11.25 46.46 0.92
C LEU A 489 11.10 44.93 0.92
N GLY A 490 11.94 44.20 1.67
CA GLY A 490 11.86 42.73 1.78
C GLY A 490 12.29 41.97 0.53
N LEU A 491 13.14 42.56 -0.32
CA LEU A 491 13.57 42.01 -1.61
C LEU A 491 14.86 41.15 -1.52
N ASP A 492 15.21 40.68 -0.32
CA ASP A 492 16.47 39.99 -0.02
C ASP A 492 16.42 38.48 -0.29
N ALA A 493 15.23 37.87 -0.35
CA ALA A 493 15.08 36.42 -0.53
C ALA A 493 15.45 35.89 -1.93
N ASN A 494 15.60 36.77 -2.93
CA ASN A 494 15.85 36.42 -4.33
C ASN A 494 17.28 36.76 -4.81
N THR A 495 18.27 36.83 -3.91
CA THR A 495 19.62 37.30 -4.25
C THR A 495 20.41 36.32 -5.11
N VAL A 496 20.96 36.82 -6.21
CA VAL A 496 22.12 36.24 -6.91
C VAL A 496 23.36 37.01 -6.47
N ASP A 497 24.42 36.34 -6.01
CA ASP A 497 25.66 37.00 -5.59
C ASP A 497 26.28 37.81 -6.75
N GLY A 498 26.52 39.11 -6.54
CA GLY A 498 27.19 40.00 -7.50
C GLY A 498 26.29 40.95 -8.31
N GLU A 499 25.05 41.19 -7.90
CA GLU A 499 24.16 42.14 -8.58
C GLU A 499 24.70 43.59 -8.60
N SER A 500 24.63 44.22 -9.76
CA SER A 500 25.05 45.62 -9.94
C SER A 500 24.02 46.60 -9.34
N PRO A 501 24.44 47.77 -8.83
CA PRO A 501 23.53 48.78 -8.24
C PRO A 501 22.38 49.20 -9.16
N LYS A 502 22.61 49.19 -10.49
CA LYS A 502 21.58 49.47 -11.50
C LYS A 502 20.49 48.39 -11.55
N GLN A 503 20.84 47.13 -11.33
CA GLN A 503 19.87 46.02 -11.28
C GLN A 503 19.02 46.12 -10.02
N ILE A 504 19.63 46.43 -8.87
CA ILE A 504 18.94 46.65 -7.60
C ILE A 504 17.91 47.78 -7.74
N LEU A 505 18.32 48.93 -8.28
CA LEU A 505 17.43 50.06 -8.53
C LEU A 505 16.27 49.70 -9.47
N ARG A 506 16.54 48.92 -10.53
CA ARG A 506 15.50 48.46 -11.46
C ARG A 506 14.47 47.58 -10.75
N THR A 507 14.91 46.65 -9.91
CA THR A 507 14.02 45.77 -9.14
C THR A 507 13.16 46.57 -8.17
N ILE A 508 13.76 47.50 -7.42
CA ILE A 508 13.04 48.42 -6.52
C ILE A 508 11.99 49.23 -7.30
N ALA A 509 12.36 49.81 -8.44
CA ALA A 509 11.45 50.60 -9.27
C ALA A 509 10.27 49.77 -9.80
N ILE A 510 10.52 48.54 -10.25
CA ILE A 510 9.47 47.63 -10.70
C ILE A 510 8.49 47.33 -9.56
N THR A 511 9.00 47.00 -8.37
CA THR A 511 8.17 46.69 -7.19
C THR A 511 7.31 47.87 -6.75
N ILE A 512 7.86 49.09 -6.75
CA ILE A 512 7.10 50.29 -6.40
C ILE A 512 6.04 50.61 -7.47
N LEU A 513 6.36 50.41 -8.75
CA LEU A 513 5.43 50.66 -9.84
C LEU A 513 4.31 49.61 -9.92
N SER A 514 4.61 48.34 -9.62
CA SER A 514 3.62 47.26 -9.59
C SER A 514 2.67 47.39 -8.40
N ALA A 515 3.14 47.85 -7.24
CA ALA A 515 2.31 48.13 -6.07
C ALA A 515 1.35 49.34 -6.24
N ARG A 516 1.46 50.09 -7.34
CA ARG A 516 0.61 51.24 -7.67
C ARG A 516 -0.56 50.91 -8.60
N VAL A 517 -0.70 49.65 -9.00
CA VAL A 517 -1.86 49.11 -9.72
C VAL A 517 -2.75 48.43 -8.65
N PRO A 518 -4.03 48.84 -8.57
CA PRO A 518 -4.70 49.28 -7.33
C PRO A 518 -4.80 48.27 -6.20
#